data_AF-A0A2M8NL31-F1
#
_entry.id   AF-A0A2M8NL31-F1
#
_cell.length_a   1.000
_cell.length_b   1.000
_cell.length_c   1.000
_cell.angle_alpha   90.00
_cell.angle_beta   90.00
_cell.angle_gamma   90.00
#
_symmetry.space_group_name_H-M   'P 1'
#
loop_
_entity.id
_entity.type
_entity.pdbx_description
1 polymer ?
#
loop_
_entity_poly.entity_id
_entity_poly.type
_entity_poly.pdbx_seq_one_letter_code
_entity_poly.pdbx_strand_id
1 'polypeptide(L)'
;MDANTIINDTLLTLRNALLPYVLDAYRHRFGRSAFNQVIDALKSDRYTPPYASMDEARREIDPAECLNLILRRWKEVFREKLDEECLSYVGELRQARSDSAHFKSAPTDADLYRFVDTAVRLLNGFRALEIDVTMAIEHLSLIRADLLHRMMAAQPAPTRPSAPAAIFDADMEQRIAGLVNTWSRIEIRAEIVRLLHLLKPADVPLPIVIAPRDVTWTDDQPCLVIGAAEHFHRADGSSAIMAALERWELAGRPIRRAVFLVLDWTAALKLGELVRRWLALTRIGMMEGALADADSVLRARLTAVGEQLDAQIAAAYCWRAARRSSGWHVDALPPAISLRERIIQAAQVGSSAYYAPKN
;
A
#
# COMPACT_ATOMS: atom_id res chain seq x y z
N MET A 1 1.48 14.29 17.06
CA MET A 1 1.37 15.66 16.53
C MET A 1 0.09 16.27 17.08
N ASP A 2 0.13 17.51 17.54
CA ASP A 2 -1.09 18.26 17.84
C ASP A 2 -1.83 18.67 16.55
N ALA A 3 -3.07 19.14 16.71
CA ALA A 3 -3.96 19.49 15.60
C ALA A 3 -3.39 20.55 14.65
N ASN A 4 -2.74 21.60 15.19
CA ASN A 4 -2.20 22.68 14.37
C ASN A 4 -0.99 22.20 13.57
N THR A 5 -0.15 21.36 14.17
CA THR A 5 0.97 20.74 13.46
C THR A 5 0.47 19.86 12.31
N ILE A 6 -0.58 19.05 12.51
CA ILE A 6 -1.17 18.21 11.45
C ILE A 6 -1.72 19.06 10.30
N ILE A 7 -2.45 20.14 10.61
CA ILE A 7 -3.02 21.02 9.59
C ILE A 7 -1.92 21.70 8.78
N ASN A 8 -0.92 22.29 9.46
CA ASN A 8 0.18 22.98 8.81
C ASN A 8 1.02 22.03 7.96
N ASP A 9 1.35 20.85 8.47
CA ASP A 9 2.14 19.85 7.75
C ASP A 9 1.40 19.35 6.49
N THR A 10 0.09 19.10 6.61
CA THR A 10 -0.76 18.71 5.48
C THR A 10 -0.76 19.79 4.39
N LEU A 11 -0.94 21.05 4.78
CA LEU A 11 -0.95 22.18 3.86
C LEU A 11 0.40 22.43 3.21
N LEU A 12 1.50 22.34 3.97
CA LEU A 12 2.86 22.47 3.43
C LEU A 12 3.19 21.34 2.47
N THR A 13 2.78 20.11 2.78
CA THR A 13 2.94 18.94 1.90
C THR A 13 2.20 19.15 0.58
N LEU A 14 0.93 19.57 0.63
CA LEU A 14 0.16 19.93 -0.56
C LEU A 14 0.85 21.02 -1.39
N ARG A 15 1.26 22.11 -0.73
CA ARG A 15 1.93 23.23 -1.39
C ARG A 15 3.20 22.77 -2.11
N ASN A 16 4.04 21.99 -1.44
CA ASN A 16 5.31 21.56 -2.02
C ASN A 16 5.12 20.60 -3.19
N ALA A 17 4.13 19.72 -3.13
CA ALA A 17 3.80 18.80 -4.21
C ALA A 17 3.16 19.52 -5.42
N LEU A 18 2.27 20.48 -5.19
CA LEU A 18 1.43 21.05 -6.24
C LEU A 18 1.98 22.35 -6.84
N LEU A 19 2.65 23.20 -6.04
CA LEU A 19 3.06 24.53 -6.49
C LEU A 19 3.92 24.53 -7.76
N PRO A 20 4.93 23.64 -7.93
CA PRO A 20 5.72 23.62 -9.16
C PRO A 20 4.85 23.42 -10.40
N TYR A 21 3.94 22.44 -10.36
CA TYR A 21 3.01 22.19 -11.44
C TYR A 21 2.04 23.34 -11.67
N VAL A 22 1.51 23.95 -10.59
CA VAL A 22 0.60 25.11 -10.69
C VAL A 22 1.28 26.26 -11.42
N LEU A 23 2.51 26.62 -11.04
CA LEU A 23 3.24 27.71 -11.69
C LEU A 23 3.59 27.38 -13.15
N ASP A 24 3.93 26.12 -13.44
CA ASP A 24 4.20 25.69 -14.81
C ASP A 24 2.94 25.67 -15.68
N ALA A 25 1.77 25.33 -15.11
CA ALA A 25 0.49 25.44 -15.79
C ALA A 25 0.15 26.89 -16.14
N TYR A 26 0.42 27.84 -15.22
CA TYR A 26 0.30 29.28 -15.51
C TYR A 26 1.27 29.73 -16.61
N ARG A 27 2.52 29.29 -16.58
CA ARG A 27 3.52 29.58 -17.63
C ARG A 27 3.07 29.04 -18.98
N HIS A 28 2.55 27.82 -19.02
CA HIS A 28 2.05 27.21 -20.24
C HIS A 28 0.86 27.97 -20.82
N ARG A 29 -0.10 28.37 -19.96
CA ARG A 29 -1.33 29.04 -20.39
C ARG A 29 -1.14 30.50 -20.81
N PHE A 30 -0.28 31.24 -20.12
CA PHE A 30 -0.16 32.69 -20.24
C PHE A 30 1.20 33.17 -20.76
N GLY A 31 2.20 32.29 -20.88
CA GLY A 31 3.52 32.61 -21.40
C GLY A 31 4.19 33.74 -20.62
N ARG A 32 4.56 34.82 -21.33
CA ARG A 32 5.28 35.98 -20.75
C ARG A 32 4.46 36.73 -19.68
N SER A 33 3.13 36.63 -19.69
CA SER A 33 2.27 37.30 -18.71
C SER A 33 1.95 36.44 -17.48
N ALA A 34 2.48 35.21 -17.41
CA ALA A 34 2.17 34.27 -16.33
C ALA A 34 2.42 34.85 -14.93
N PHE A 35 3.50 35.61 -14.74
CA PHE A 35 3.77 36.25 -13.45
C PHE A 35 2.68 37.26 -13.07
N ASN A 36 2.28 38.13 -14.00
CA ASN A 36 1.20 39.09 -13.76
C ASN A 36 -0.12 38.36 -13.46
N GLN A 37 -0.38 37.21 -14.09
CA GLN A 37 -1.58 36.42 -13.83
C GLN A 37 -1.55 35.73 -12.46
N VAL A 38 -0.38 35.31 -11.98
CA VAL A 38 -0.19 34.82 -10.60
C VAL A 38 -0.47 35.94 -9.60
N ILE A 39 0.11 37.12 -9.79
CA ILE A 39 -0.12 38.27 -8.91
C ILE A 39 -1.58 38.69 -8.90
N ASP A 40 -2.20 38.82 -10.08
CA ASP A 40 -3.62 39.17 -10.21
C ASP A 40 -4.53 38.12 -9.56
N ALA A 41 -4.23 36.84 -9.75
CA ALA A 41 -4.99 35.76 -9.10
C ALA A 41 -4.88 35.81 -7.57
N LEU A 42 -3.74 36.19 -7.00
CA LEU A 42 -3.58 36.27 -5.54
C LEU A 42 -4.07 37.59 -4.94
N LYS A 43 -4.11 38.66 -5.73
CA LYS A 43 -4.53 39.99 -5.28
C LYS A 43 -5.97 39.99 -4.76
N SER A 44 -6.20 40.75 -3.69
CA SER A 44 -7.54 41.06 -3.18
C SER A 44 -7.56 42.49 -2.64
N ASP A 45 -8.73 42.99 -2.29
CA ASP A 45 -8.89 44.34 -1.72
C ASP A 45 -8.04 44.57 -0.46
N ARG A 46 -7.68 43.51 0.27
CA ARG A 46 -6.91 43.57 1.52
C ARG A 46 -5.51 42.98 1.42
N TYR A 47 -5.13 42.45 0.25
CA TYR A 47 -3.87 41.73 0.09
C TYR A 47 -3.26 41.97 -1.29
N THR A 48 -2.03 42.45 -1.32
CA THR A 48 -1.21 42.53 -2.53
C THR A 48 0.01 41.62 -2.32
N PRO A 49 0.21 40.61 -3.18
CA PRO A 49 1.36 39.70 -3.05
C PRO A 49 2.67 40.49 -3.18
N PRO A 50 3.64 40.30 -2.27
CA PRO A 50 4.86 41.10 -2.23
C PRO A 50 5.93 40.64 -3.24
N TYR A 51 5.67 39.60 -4.03
CA TYR A 51 6.67 38.99 -4.91
C TYR A 51 7.04 39.92 -6.06
N ALA A 52 8.33 40.01 -6.36
CA ALA A 52 8.86 40.76 -7.50
C ALA A 52 9.12 39.87 -8.73
N SER A 53 9.13 38.55 -8.56
CA SER A 53 9.40 37.61 -9.65
C SER A 53 8.73 36.25 -9.48
N MET A 54 8.66 35.46 -10.56
CA MET A 54 8.14 34.09 -10.51
C MET A 54 9.01 33.16 -9.63
N ASP A 55 10.32 33.38 -9.59
CA ASP A 55 11.22 32.57 -8.77
C ASP A 55 11.07 32.88 -7.28
N GLU A 56 10.83 34.14 -6.94
CA GLU A 56 10.45 34.54 -5.58
C GLU A 56 9.08 33.96 -5.21
N ALA A 57 8.08 34.09 -6.09
CA ALA A 57 6.77 33.47 -5.88
C ALA A 57 6.88 31.95 -5.65
N ARG A 58 7.73 31.25 -6.40
CA ARG A 58 7.97 29.81 -6.21
C ARG A 58 8.52 29.46 -4.82
N ARG A 59 9.30 30.35 -4.20
CA ARG A 59 9.87 30.14 -2.85
C ARG A 59 8.91 30.55 -1.75
N GLU A 60 8.23 31.67 -1.93
CA GLU A 60 7.53 32.38 -0.86
C GLU A 60 6.00 32.20 -0.87
N ILE A 61 5.40 31.64 -1.93
CA ILE A 61 3.97 31.33 -1.95
C ILE A 61 3.64 30.36 -0.82
N ASP A 62 2.70 30.77 0.03
CA ASP A 62 2.20 29.96 1.12
C ASP A 62 1.16 28.92 0.64
N PRO A 63 0.76 27.96 1.49
CA PRO A 63 -0.23 26.97 1.08
C PRO A 63 -1.61 27.52 0.71
N ALA A 64 -2.09 28.59 1.37
CA ALA A 64 -3.39 29.17 1.07
C ALA A 64 -3.39 29.88 -0.28
N GLU A 65 -2.30 30.57 -0.59
CA GLU A 65 -2.03 31.19 -1.89
C GLU A 65 -1.92 30.14 -2.99
N CYS A 66 -1.21 29.03 -2.75
CA CYS A 66 -1.15 27.92 -3.69
C CYS A 66 -2.55 27.38 -4.03
N LEU A 67 -3.40 27.16 -3.02
CA LEU A 67 -4.79 26.74 -3.23
C LEU A 67 -5.64 27.83 -3.91
N ASN A 68 -5.40 29.11 -3.62
CA ASN A 68 -6.06 30.23 -4.29
C ASN A 68 -5.75 30.29 -5.79
N LEU A 69 -4.51 30.02 -6.19
CA LEU A 69 -4.13 29.96 -7.61
C LEU A 69 -4.94 28.90 -8.35
N ILE A 70 -5.06 27.70 -7.77
CA ILE A 70 -5.86 26.62 -8.36
C ILE A 70 -7.32 27.05 -8.46
N LEU A 71 -7.90 27.54 -7.36
CA LEU A 71 -9.33 27.88 -7.29
C LEU A 71 -9.72 29.04 -8.23
N ARG A 72 -8.97 30.14 -8.21
CA ARG A 72 -9.36 31.40 -8.89
C ARG A 72 -9.17 31.36 -10.39
N ARG A 73 -8.26 30.52 -10.89
CA ARG A 73 -8.00 30.33 -12.33
C ARG A 73 -8.32 28.90 -12.80
N TRP A 74 -9.17 28.19 -12.06
CA TRP A 74 -9.56 26.82 -12.41
C TRP A 74 -10.10 26.72 -13.83
N LYS A 75 -11.02 27.61 -14.21
CA LYS A 75 -11.67 27.59 -15.53
C LYS A 75 -10.68 27.82 -16.67
N GLU A 76 -9.70 28.69 -16.48
CA GLU A 76 -8.78 29.11 -17.53
C GLU A 76 -7.52 28.25 -17.65
N VAL A 77 -7.05 27.67 -16.54
CA VAL A 77 -5.77 26.96 -16.44
C VAL A 77 -5.95 25.45 -16.26
N PHE A 78 -6.97 25.02 -15.53
CA PHE A 78 -7.05 23.64 -15.03
C PHE A 78 -8.24 22.83 -15.54
N ARG A 79 -9.32 23.46 -16.01
CA ARG A 79 -10.59 22.81 -16.38
C ARG A 79 -10.46 21.69 -17.42
N GLU A 80 -9.48 21.77 -18.31
CA GLU A 80 -9.26 20.74 -19.33
C GLU A 80 -8.69 19.44 -18.75
N LYS A 81 -8.07 19.51 -17.57
CA LYS A 81 -7.32 18.41 -16.96
C LYS A 81 -7.89 17.97 -15.61
N LEU A 82 -8.38 18.91 -14.80
CA LEU A 82 -8.94 18.64 -13.48
C LEU A 82 -10.46 18.75 -13.51
N ASP A 83 -11.11 17.78 -12.87
CA ASP A 83 -12.55 17.76 -12.69
C ASP A 83 -13.02 18.79 -11.64
N GLU A 84 -14.35 18.93 -11.54
CA GLU A 84 -14.97 19.80 -10.54
C GLU A 84 -14.84 19.25 -9.12
N GLU A 85 -14.59 17.94 -8.94
CA GLU A 85 -14.34 17.35 -7.61
C GLU A 85 -13.04 17.89 -7.01
N CYS A 86 -11.98 17.99 -7.80
CA CYS A 86 -10.73 18.62 -7.38
C CYS A 86 -10.95 20.06 -6.90
N LEU A 87 -11.84 20.80 -7.57
CA LEU A 87 -12.21 22.15 -7.16
C LEU A 87 -12.93 22.16 -5.81
N SER A 88 -13.84 21.19 -5.60
CA SER A 88 -14.53 20.99 -4.32
C SER A 88 -13.53 20.72 -3.18
N TYR A 89 -12.55 19.83 -3.40
CA TYR A 89 -11.52 19.53 -2.41
C TYR A 89 -10.66 20.76 -2.07
N VAL A 90 -10.28 21.56 -3.06
CA VAL A 90 -9.56 22.84 -2.83
C VAL A 90 -10.41 23.80 -1.98
N GLY A 91 -11.71 23.90 -2.26
CA GLY A 91 -12.63 24.71 -1.46
C GLY A 91 -12.73 24.24 -0.01
N GLU A 92 -12.90 22.94 0.21
CA GLU A 92 -12.96 22.33 1.54
C GLU A 92 -11.67 22.56 2.35
N LEU A 93 -10.50 22.35 1.75
CA LEU A 93 -9.20 22.57 2.42
C LEU A 93 -8.99 24.04 2.81
N ARG A 94 -9.40 24.98 1.95
CA ARG A 94 -9.34 26.42 2.25
C ARG A 94 -10.27 26.79 3.40
N GLN A 95 -11.50 26.28 3.36
CA GLN A 95 -12.49 26.53 4.42
C GLN A 95 -12.00 25.95 5.74
N ALA A 96 -11.55 24.69 5.74
CA ALA A 96 -11.02 24.04 6.95
C ALA A 96 -9.79 24.75 7.53
N ARG A 97 -8.86 25.27 6.70
CA ARG A 97 -7.77 26.14 7.18
C ARG A 97 -8.31 27.42 7.82
N SER A 98 -9.24 28.10 7.15
CA SER A 98 -9.85 29.32 7.68
C SER A 98 -10.55 29.06 9.02
N ASP A 99 -11.31 27.98 9.10
CA ASP A 99 -12.02 27.58 10.32
C ASP A 99 -11.04 27.20 11.42
N SER A 100 -9.92 26.55 11.07
CA SER A 100 -8.86 26.22 12.04
C SER A 100 -8.26 27.43 12.73
N ALA A 101 -8.11 28.55 12.02
CA ALA A 101 -7.65 29.81 12.59
C ALA A 101 -8.69 30.49 13.50
N HIS A 102 -9.96 30.06 13.44
CA HIS A 102 -11.09 30.67 14.13
C HIS A 102 -11.82 29.75 15.11
N PHE A 103 -11.38 28.49 15.26
CA PHE A 103 -12.03 27.54 16.13
C PHE A 103 -12.06 28.02 17.59
N LYS A 104 -13.26 28.03 18.18
CA LYS A 104 -13.46 28.25 19.62
C LYS A 104 -13.06 27.03 20.45
N SER A 105 -12.90 25.86 19.82
CA SER A 105 -12.53 24.58 20.43
C SER A 105 -11.64 23.78 19.49
N ALA A 106 -10.62 23.09 20.01
CA ALA A 106 -9.68 22.34 19.19
C ALA A 106 -10.37 21.31 18.27
N PRO A 107 -9.89 21.10 17.02
CA PRO A 107 -10.45 20.09 16.12
C PRO A 107 -10.35 18.69 16.72
N THR A 108 -11.33 17.84 16.44
CA THR A 108 -11.26 16.42 16.83
C THR A 108 -10.35 15.64 15.89
N ASP A 109 -9.86 14.47 16.31
CA ASP A 109 -9.10 13.58 15.42
C ASP A 109 -9.89 13.16 14.18
N ALA A 110 -11.23 13.11 14.26
CA ALA A 110 -12.10 12.84 13.12
C ALA A 110 -12.13 14.02 12.12
N ASP A 111 -12.13 15.26 12.60
CA ASP A 111 -12.05 16.45 11.75
C ASP A 111 -10.69 16.52 11.04
N LEU A 112 -9.61 16.23 11.77
CA LEU A 112 -8.27 16.14 11.22
C LEU A 112 -8.14 15.01 10.19
N TYR A 113 -8.74 13.85 10.47
CA TYR A 113 -8.74 12.72 9.53
C TYR A 113 -9.42 13.11 8.22
N ARG A 114 -10.59 13.74 8.28
CA ARG A 114 -11.31 14.21 7.09
C ARG A 114 -10.49 15.24 6.32
N PHE A 115 -9.88 16.20 7.02
CA PHE A 115 -9.00 17.20 6.41
C PHE A 115 -7.84 16.57 5.63
N VAL A 116 -7.14 15.61 6.24
CA VAL A 116 -6.02 14.88 5.62
C VAL A 116 -6.52 13.99 4.47
N ASP A 117 -7.69 13.35 4.60
CA ASP A 117 -8.28 12.53 3.52
C ASP A 117 -8.63 13.38 2.29
N THR A 118 -9.21 14.56 2.48
CA THR A 118 -9.47 15.51 1.39
C THR A 118 -8.18 15.93 0.69
N ALA A 119 -7.10 16.18 1.44
CA ALA A 119 -5.79 16.48 0.86
C ALA A 119 -5.25 15.31 0.01
N VAL A 120 -5.37 14.07 0.49
CA VAL A 120 -4.99 12.88 -0.27
C VAL A 120 -5.82 12.73 -1.55
N ARG A 121 -7.14 12.97 -1.51
CA ARG A 121 -8.01 12.93 -2.70
C ARG A 121 -7.60 13.97 -3.73
N LEU A 122 -7.30 15.20 -3.29
CA LEU A 122 -6.78 16.24 -4.16
C LEU A 122 -5.50 15.79 -4.86
N LEU A 123 -4.51 15.27 -4.12
CA LEU A 123 -3.26 14.76 -4.71
C LEU A 123 -3.53 13.62 -5.71
N ASN A 124 -4.48 12.73 -5.43
CA ASN A 124 -4.85 11.67 -6.38
C ASN A 124 -5.41 12.22 -7.70
N GLY A 125 -6.17 13.32 -7.66
CA GLY A 125 -6.63 14.03 -8.86
C GLY A 125 -5.46 14.55 -9.70
N PHE A 126 -4.44 15.12 -9.06
CA PHE A 126 -3.22 15.56 -9.76
C PHE A 126 -2.36 14.38 -10.23
N ARG A 127 -2.32 13.27 -9.50
CA ARG A 127 -1.62 12.05 -9.93
C ARG A 127 -2.19 11.47 -11.24
N ALA A 128 -3.50 11.62 -11.47
CA ALA A 128 -4.13 11.23 -12.73
C ALA A 128 -3.61 12.04 -13.94
N LEU A 129 -2.91 13.15 -13.69
CA LEU A 129 -2.22 13.97 -14.69
C LEU A 129 -0.73 13.62 -14.85
N GLU A 130 -0.31 12.45 -14.34
CA GLU A 130 1.09 11.99 -14.35
C GLU A 130 2.05 12.91 -13.57
N ILE A 131 1.52 13.70 -12.65
CA ILE A 131 2.32 14.53 -11.75
C ILE A 131 2.80 13.64 -10.62
N ASP A 132 4.12 13.62 -10.39
CA ASP A 132 4.68 12.86 -9.28
C ASP A 132 4.36 13.53 -7.94
N VAL A 133 3.34 12.99 -7.28
CA VAL A 133 2.90 13.36 -5.94
C VAL A 133 2.99 12.16 -4.98
N THR A 134 3.74 11.12 -5.37
CA THR A 134 3.77 9.83 -4.66
C THR A 134 4.20 9.99 -3.21
N MET A 135 5.32 10.69 -2.99
CA MET A 135 5.83 10.97 -1.64
C MET A 135 4.84 11.78 -0.79
N ALA A 136 4.12 12.73 -1.40
CA ALA A 136 3.14 13.53 -0.68
C ALA A 136 1.93 12.69 -0.26
N ILE A 137 1.43 11.81 -1.14
CA ILE A 137 0.35 10.87 -0.83
C ILE A 137 0.77 9.91 0.29
N GLU A 138 1.99 9.39 0.24
CA GLU A 138 2.54 8.48 1.27
C GLU A 138 2.63 9.19 2.62
N HIS A 139 3.21 10.39 2.68
CA HIS A 139 3.33 11.18 3.90
C HIS A 139 1.96 11.44 4.55
N LEU A 140 0.99 11.93 3.76
CA LEU A 140 -0.36 12.19 4.28
C LEU A 140 -1.10 10.91 4.67
N SER A 141 -0.80 9.78 4.01
CA SER A 141 -1.36 8.48 4.39
C SER A 141 -0.86 8.01 5.76
N LEU A 142 0.39 8.33 6.13
CA LEU A 142 0.92 8.06 7.46
C LEU A 142 0.22 8.89 8.54
N ILE A 143 0.02 10.18 8.28
CA ILE A 143 -0.73 11.07 9.19
C ILE A 143 -2.16 10.54 9.38
N ARG A 144 -2.81 10.15 8.28
CA ARG A 144 -4.17 9.56 8.30
C ARG A 144 -4.21 8.26 9.13
N ALA A 145 -3.20 7.40 9.00
CA ALA A 145 -3.11 6.15 9.77
C ALA A 145 -2.91 6.40 11.27
N ASP A 146 -2.08 7.37 11.65
CA ASP A 146 -1.89 7.78 13.05
C ASP A 146 -3.19 8.36 13.64
N LEU A 147 -3.89 9.23 12.91
CA LEU A 147 -5.20 9.74 13.34
C LEU A 147 -6.22 8.62 13.53
N LEU A 148 -6.29 7.67 12.59
CA LEU A 148 -7.15 6.50 12.74
C LEU A 148 -6.77 5.66 13.98
N HIS A 149 -5.47 5.50 14.23
CA HIS A 149 -4.98 4.79 15.42
C HIS A 149 -5.41 5.49 16.72
N ARG A 150 -5.32 6.82 16.78
CA ARG A 150 -5.78 7.59 17.95
C ARG A 150 -7.29 7.51 18.15
N MET A 151 -8.06 7.59 17.06
CA MET A 151 -9.50 7.40 17.09
C MET A 151 -9.88 6.01 17.63
N MET A 152 -9.12 4.97 17.27
CA MET A 152 -9.31 3.61 17.81
C MET A 152 -8.86 3.48 19.26
N ALA A 153 -7.75 4.13 19.65
CA ALA A 153 -7.25 4.11 21.03
C ALA A 153 -8.14 4.91 22.00
N ALA A 154 -8.84 5.92 21.51
CA ALA A 154 -9.85 6.67 22.26
C ALA A 154 -11.16 5.88 22.45
N GLN A 155 -11.34 4.74 21.77
CA GLN A 155 -12.41 3.81 22.09
C GLN A 155 -12.05 3.02 23.36
N PRO A 156 -12.97 2.86 24.33
CA PRO A 156 -12.66 2.12 25.55
C PRO A 156 -12.28 0.66 25.25
N ALA A 157 -11.22 0.16 25.87
CA ALA A 157 -10.78 -1.23 25.75
C ALA A 157 -11.86 -2.21 26.23
N PRO A 158 -12.05 -3.37 25.57
CA PRO A 158 -12.82 -4.45 26.17
C PRO A 158 -12.11 -4.95 27.44
N THR A 159 -12.82 -5.02 28.56
CA THR A 159 -12.29 -5.49 29.85
C THR A 159 -11.73 -6.91 29.76
N ARG A 160 -10.47 -7.13 30.20
CA ARG A 160 -9.96 -8.51 30.45
C ARG A 160 -8.88 -8.57 31.57
N PRO A 161 -8.81 -9.68 32.35
CA PRO A 161 -8.05 -9.81 33.60
C PRO A 161 -6.55 -10.19 33.43
N SER A 162 -5.83 -10.28 34.56
CA SER A 162 -4.43 -9.87 34.87
C SER A 162 -3.25 -10.88 34.76
N ALA A 163 -2.08 -10.37 34.28
CA ALA A 163 -0.64 -10.50 34.74
C ALA A 163 0.18 -11.85 34.62
N PRO A 164 1.55 -11.88 34.83
CA PRO A 164 2.69 -11.18 34.14
C PRO A 164 4.01 -12.02 33.88
N ALA A 165 4.88 -11.65 32.89
CA ALA A 165 6.37 -11.97 32.85
C ALA A 165 7.32 -11.34 31.74
N ALA A 166 6.90 -10.63 30.67
CA ALA A 166 7.76 -10.39 29.47
C ALA A 166 8.12 -8.91 29.11
N ILE A 167 8.91 -8.21 29.93
CA ILE A 167 9.02 -6.73 29.86
C ILE A 167 9.95 -6.18 28.75
N PHE A 168 10.94 -6.91 28.23
CA PHE A 168 11.85 -6.37 27.19
C PHE A 168 11.46 -6.68 25.74
N ASP A 169 10.60 -7.68 25.51
CA ASP A 169 10.05 -7.95 24.17
C ASP A 169 8.93 -6.98 23.79
N ALA A 170 8.21 -6.45 24.78
CA ALA A 170 7.02 -5.63 24.55
C ALA A 170 7.29 -4.32 23.79
N ASP A 171 8.41 -3.63 24.04
CA ASP A 171 8.71 -2.33 23.41
C ASP A 171 9.15 -2.48 21.95
N MET A 172 10.01 -3.45 21.65
CA MET A 172 10.40 -3.74 20.27
C MET A 172 9.25 -4.39 19.48
N GLU A 173 8.44 -5.25 20.12
CA GLU A 173 7.21 -5.76 19.50
C GLU A 173 6.16 -4.68 19.32
N GLN A 174 6.09 -3.66 20.19
CA GLN A 174 5.25 -2.48 19.99
C GLN A 174 5.73 -1.61 18.83
N ARG A 175 7.05 -1.42 18.67
CA ARG A 175 7.63 -0.71 17.52
C ARG A 175 7.39 -1.46 16.21
N ILE A 176 7.57 -2.78 16.24
CA ILE A 176 7.21 -3.67 15.13
C ILE A 176 5.72 -3.60 14.86
N ALA A 177 4.85 -3.67 15.87
CA ALA A 177 3.39 -3.58 15.72
C ALA A 177 2.94 -2.23 15.16
N GLY A 178 3.58 -1.12 15.57
CA GLY A 178 3.35 0.21 15.02
C GLY A 178 3.74 0.33 13.54
N LEU A 179 4.84 -0.32 13.15
CA LEU A 179 5.27 -0.40 11.76
C LEU A 179 4.38 -1.36 10.94
N VAL A 180 3.97 -2.48 11.52
CA VAL A 180 3.04 -3.46 10.91
C VAL A 180 1.68 -2.81 10.63
N ASN A 181 1.21 -1.89 11.47
CA ASN A 181 -0.10 -1.24 11.31
C ASN A 181 -0.10 -0.06 10.33
N THR A 182 1.06 0.39 9.84
CA THR A 182 1.19 1.54 8.92
C THR A 182 1.32 1.15 7.45
N TRP A 183 1.42 -0.15 7.13
CA TRP A 183 1.75 -0.60 5.77
C TRP A 183 0.51 -1.05 5.00
N SER A 184 0.44 -0.65 3.73
CA SER A 184 -0.69 -0.96 2.86
C SER A 184 -0.65 -2.42 2.39
N ARG A 185 -1.82 -2.98 2.05
CA ARG A 185 -1.92 -4.34 1.46
C ARG A 185 -1.10 -4.51 0.18
N ILE A 186 -0.78 -3.41 -0.50
CA ILE A 186 -0.06 -3.38 -1.79
C ILE A 186 1.44 -3.66 -1.59
N GLU A 187 2.06 -3.09 -0.57
CA GLU A 187 3.49 -3.27 -0.28
C GLU A 187 3.80 -4.71 0.16
N ILE A 188 2.89 -5.29 0.94
CA ILE A 188 2.97 -6.70 1.36
C ILE A 188 2.89 -7.63 0.15
N ARG A 189 1.98 -7.33 -0.79
CA ARG A 189 1.81 -8.08 -2.03
C ARG A 189 3.04 -7.98 -2.92
N ALA A 190 3.62 -6.80 -3.06
CA ALA A 190 4.85 -6.59 -3.81
C ALA A 190 6.02 -7.39 -3.23
N GLU A 191 6.15 -7.45 -1.91
CA GLU A 191 7.23 -8.18 -1.25
C GLU A 191 7.07 -9.70 -1.34
N ILE A 192 5.86 -10.23 -1.16
CA ILE A 192 5.59 -11.66 -1.38
C ILE A 192 5.91 -12.03 -2.84
N VAL A 193 5.54 -11.17 -3.79
CA VAL A 193 5.89 -11.37 -5.21
C VAL A 193 7.41 -11.32 -5.42
N ARG A 194 8.13 -10.41 -4.76
CA ARG A 194 9.59 -10.33 -4.80
C ARG A 194 10.24 -11.61 -4.28
N LEU A 195 9.81 -12.10 -3.11
CA LEU A 195 10.31 -13.33 -2.50
C LEU A 195 10.06 -14.56 -3.40
N LEU A 196 8.91 -14.61 -4.08
CA LEU A 196 8.61 -15.66 -5.05
C LEU A 196 9.46 -15.57 -6.34
N HIS A 197 9.84 -14.36 -6.76
CA HIS A 197 10.75 -14.15 -7.90
C HIS A 197 12.22 -14.49 -7.60
N LEU A 198 12.59 -14.65 -6.32
CA LEU A 198 13.92 -15.15 -5.94
C LEU A 198 14.10 -16.66 -6.22
N LEU A 199 13.02 -17.37 -6.55
CA LEU A 199 13.09 -18.75 -7.02
C LEU A 199 13.68 -18.77 -8.44
N LYS A 200 14.82 -19.47 -8.62
CA LYS A 200 15.49 -19.53 -9.92
C LYS A 200 14.64 -20.36 -10.91
N PRO A 201 14.55 -19.96 -12.20
CA PRO A 201 13.81 -20.73 -13.22
C PRO A 201 14.28 -22.19 -13.37
N ALA A 202 15.57 -22.46 -13.13
CA ALA A 202 16.13 -23.81 -13.16
C ALA A 202 15.58 -24.74 -12.05
N ASP A 203 15.03 -24.17 -10.97
CA ASP A 203 14.49 -24.90 -9.83
C ASP A 203 12.99 -25.18 -9.97
N VAL A 204 12.27 -24.46 -10.84
CA VAL A 204 10.82 -24.60 -11.03
C VAL A 204 10.56 -24.80 -12.52
N PRO A 205 10.43 -26.05 -13.02
CA PRO A 205 10.32 -26.35 -14.45
C PRO A 205 8.97 -25.95 -15.06
N LEU A 206 8.18 -25.13 -14.37
CA LEU A 206 6.87 -24.66 -14.80
C LEU A 206 6.82 -23.12 -14.77
N PRO A 207 6.20 -22.47 -15.75
CA PRO A 207 5.89 -21.05 -15.66
C PRO A 207 5.06 -20.74 -14.41
N ILE A 208 5.49 -19.75 -13.64
CA ILE A 208 4.81 -19.27 -12.43
C ILE A 208 3.87 -18.12 -12.79
N VAL A 209 2.62 -18.20 -12.36
CA VAL A 209 1.64 -17.13 -12.55
C VAL A 209 0.99 -16.73 -11.24
N ILE A 210 0.87 -15.41 -11.04
CA ILE A 210 0.29 -14.80 -9.84
C ILE A 210 -1.10 -14.24 -10.17
N ALA A 211 -2.15 -14.81 -9.56
CA ALA A 211 -3.52 -14.32 -9.71
C ALA A 211 -3.71 -12.93 -9.03
N PRO A 212 -4.64 -12.08 -9.51
CA PRO A 212 -5.71 -12.34 -10.46
C PRO A 212 -5.40 -11.70 -11.83
N ARG A 213 -4.12 -11.43 -12.17
CA ARG A 213 -3.80 -10.78 -13.44
C ARG A 213 -4.55 -11.50 -14.56
N ASP A 214 -5.20 -10.73 -15.43
CA ASP A 214 -5.83 -11.22 -16.66
C ASP A 214 -4.75 -11.79 -17.58
N VAL A 215 -4.20 -12.93 -17.20
CA VAL A 215 -3.25 -13.66 -18.00
C VAL A 215 -4.07 -14.28 -19.11
N THR A 216 -3.85 -13.83 -20.34
CA THR A 216 -4.34 -14.51 -21.53
C THR A 216 -3.56 -15.81 -21.65
N TRP A 217 -4.08 -16.85 -21.00
CA TRP A 217 -3.57 -18.21 -21.08
C TRP A 217 -3.83 -18.75 -22.48
N THR A 218 -2.83 -18.71 -23.35
CA THR A 218 -2.99 -19.13 -24.75
C THR A 218 -2.57 -20.56 -25.02
N ASP A 219 -1.96 -21.27 -24.07
CA ASP A 219 -1.47 -22.63 -24.32
C ASP A 219 -1.77 -23.62 -23.18
N ASP A 220 -1.97 -24.88 -23.55
CA ASP A 220 -2.22 -26.06 -22.70
C ASP A 220 -0.98 -26.50 -21.89
N GLN A 221 -0.07 -25.55 -21.62
CA GLN A 221 1.18 -25.76 -20.90
C GLN A 221 0.92 -25.81 -19.38
N PRO A 222 1.56 -26.77 -18.68
CA PRO A 222 1.44 -26.85 -17.23
C PRO A 222 2.04 -25.58 -16.60
N CYS A 223 1.31 -24.98 -15.66
CA CYS A 223 1.77 -23.80 -14.93
C CYS A 223 1.54 -23.97 -13.42
N LEU A 224 2.38 -23.29 -12.64
CA LEU A 224 2.20 -23.14 -11.20
C LEU A 224 1.46 -21.83 -10.95
N VAL A 225 0.26 -21.92 -10.40
CA VAL A 225 -0.56 -20.74 -10.09
C VAL A 225 -0.49 -20.46 -8.59
N ILE A 226 -0.04 -19.25 -8.25
CA ILE A 226 0.04 -18.76 -6.88
C ILE A 226 -1.07 -17.73 -6.69
N GLY A 227 -2.00 -18.06 -5.79
CA GLY A 227 -3.16 -17.25 -5.50
C GLY A 227 -3.03 -16.47 -4.21
N ALA A 228 -3.33 -15.17 -4.23
CA ALA A 228 -3.53 -14.42 -2.99
C ALA A 228 -4.85 -14.86 -2.33
N ALA A 229 -4.83 -15.11 -1.03
CA ALA A 229 -5.97 -15.64 -0.29
C ALA A 229 -7.25 -14.78 -0.46
N GLU A 230 -7.12 -13.46 -0.56
CA GLU A 230 -8.22 -12.51 -0.81
C GLU A 230 -9.02 -12.77 -2.10
N HIS A 231 -8.45 -13.48 -3.08
CA HIS A 231 -9.15 -13.84 -4.31
C HIS A 231 -9.93 -15.16 -4.21
N PHE A 232 -9.82 -15.85 -3.09
CA PHE A 232 -10.22 -17.23 -2.98
C PHE A 232 -11.03 -17.55 -1.73
N HIS A 233 -11.44 -16.56 -0.94
CA HIS A 233 -12.40 -16.76 0.15
C HIS A 233 -13.80 -16.29 -0.23
N ARG A 234 -14.81 -17.07 0.18
CA ARG A 234 -16.21 -16.62 0.31
C ARG A 234 -16.52 -16.31 1.77
N ALA A 235 -17.57 -15.52 1.99
CA ALA A 235 -18.08 -15.22 3.33
C ALA A 235 -18.69 -16.43 4.07
N ASP A 236 -18.84 -17.57 3.38
CA ASP A 236 -19.50 -18.79 3.87
C ASP A 236 -18.56 -19.83 4.50
N GLY A 237 -17.26 -19.54 4.61
CA GLY A 237 -16.27 -20.44 5.22
C GLY A 237 -15.81 -21.60 4.34
N SER A 238 -16.13 -21.60 3.05
CA SER A 238 -15.54 -22.54 2.10
C SER A 238 -14.01 -22.36 2.03
N SER A 239 -13.27 -23.47 2.08
CA SER A 239 -11.80 -23.41 2.05
C SER A 239 -11.31 -22.67 0.80
N ALA A 240 -10.22 -21.91 0.94
CA ALA A 240 -9.69 -21.05 -0.11
C ALA A 240 -9.57 -21.78 -1.46
N ILE A 241 -9.19 -23.05 -1.40
CA ILE A 241 -9.03 -23.90 -2.56
C ILE A 241 -10.34 -24.17 -3.29
N MET A 242 -11.47 -24.36 -2.60
CA MET A 242 -12.76 -24.63 -3.24
C MET A 242 -13.30 -23.40 -3.96
N ALA A 243 -13.21 -22.22 -3.35
CA ALA A 243 -13.63 -20.99 -3.99
C ALA A 243 -12.69 -20.58 -5.15
N ALA A 244 -11.41 -20.99 -5.11
CA ALA A 244 -10.51 -20.91 -6.25
C ALA A 244 -10.95 -21.80 -7.40
N LEU A 245 -11.19 -23.08 -7.12
CA LEU A 245 -11.61 -24.06 -8.11
C LEU A 245 -12.97 -23.68 -8.72
N GLU A 246 -13.94 -23.23 -7.93
CA GLU A 246 -15.26 -22.81 -8.41
C GLU A 246 -15.20 -21.54 -9.27
N ARG A 247 -14.45 -20.50 -8.87
CA ARG A 247 -14.26 -19.30 -9.70
C ARG A 247 -13.59 -19.64 -11.03
N TRP A 248 -12.71 -20.63 -11.05
CA TRP A 248 -12.06 -21.08 -12.28
C TRP A 248 -12.96 -21.97 -13.15
N GLU A 249 -13.80 -22.82 -12.56
CA GLU A 249 -14.81 -23.57 -13.31
C GLU A 249 -15.85 -22.62 -13.93
N LEU A 250 -16.29 -21.60 -13.20
CA LEU A 250 -17.19 -20.55 -13.68
C LEU A 250 -16.57 -19.71 -14.82
N ALA A 251 -15.25 -19.54 -14.83
CA ALA A 251 -14.56 -18.84 -15.91
C ALA A 251 -14.59 -19.61 -17.25
N GLY A 252 -15.09 -20.85 -17.27
CA GLY A 252 -15.30 -21.63 -18.49
C GLY A 252 -14.02 -22.00 -19.25
N ARG A 253 -12.84 -21.81 -18.65
CA ARG A 253 -11.56 -22.07 -19.31
C ARG A 253 -11.05 -23.46 -18.93
N PRO A 254 -10.87 -24.38 -19.89
CA PRO A 254 -10.44 -25.73 -19.62
C PRO A 254 -8.93 -25.76 -19.35
N ILE A 255 -8.50 -25.28 -18.19
CA ILE A 255 -7.13 -25.55 -17.75
C ILE A 255 -7.10 -27.02 -17.32
N ARG A 256 -6.56 -27.86 -18.20
CA ARG A 256 -6.42 -29.30 -17.94
C ARG A 256 -5.20 -29.60 -17.05
N ARG A 257 -4.28 -28.64 -16.89
CA ARG A 257 -2.93 -28.84 -16.31
C ARG A 257 -2.47 -27.62 -15.50
N ALA A 258 -2.92 -27.49 -14.26
CA ALA A 258 -2.37 -26.48 -13.34
C ALA A 258 -2.18 -27.08 -11.95
N VAL A 259 -1.11 -26.64 -11.29
CA VAL A 259 -0.88 -26.91 -9.87
C VAL A 259 -1.08 -25.61 -9.12
N PHE A 260 -1.98 -25.62 -8.15
CA PHE A 260 -2.29 -24.44 -7.36
C PHE A 260 -1.58 -24.52 -6.02
N LEU A 261 -0.91 -23.43 -5.66
CA LEU A 261 -0.48 -23.15 -4.29
C LEU A 261 -1.40 -22.08 -3.75
N VAL A 262 -2.37 -22.52 -2.94
CA VAL A 262 -3.37 -21.65 -2.35
C VAL A 262 -2.91 -21.28 -0.96
N LEU A 263 -2.85 -19.98 -0.71
CA LEU A 263 -2.52 -19.42 0.59
C LEU A 263 -3.76 -19.58 1.50
N ASP A 264 -3.63 -20.33 2.59
CA ASP A 264 -4.64 -20.33 3.65
C ASP A 264 -4.76 -18.92 4.24
N TRP A 265 -5.97 -18.40 4.51
CA TRP A 265 -6.13 -17.01 4.95
C TRP A 265 -5.65 -16.77 6.37
N THR A 266 -5.87 -17.72 7.27
CA THR A 266 -5.37 -17.60 8.64
C THR A 266 -3.86 -17.64 8.65
N ALA A 267 -3.26 -18.48 7.81
CA ALA A 267 -1.82 -18.51 7.58
C ALA A 267 -1.33 -17.28 6.81
N ALA A 268 -2.13 -16.71 5.90
CA ALA A 268 -1.84 -15.48 5.15
C ALA A 268 -1.75 -14.27 6.06
N LEU A 269 -2.63 -14.19 7.06
CA LEU A 269 -2.62 -13.12 8.05
C LEU A 269 -1.35 -13.20 8.91
N LYS A 270 -1.01 -14.41 9.39
CA LYS A 270 0.24 -14.66 10.13
C LYS A 270 1.47 -14.38 9.28
N LEU A 271 1.44 -14.80 8.02
CA LEU A 271 2.50 -14.55 7.06
C LEU A 271 2.64 -13.05 6.77
N GLY A 272 1.53 -12.35 6.56
CA GLY A 272 1.53 -10.89 6.35
C GLY A 272 2.09 -10.14 7.56
N GLU A 273 1.80 -10.61 8.77
CA GLU A 273 2.38 -10.06 10.00
C GLU A 273 3.88 -10.29 10.08
N LEU A 274 4.35 -11.50 9.72
CA LEU A 274 5.78 -11.81 9.67
C LEU A 274 6.53 -11.05 8.58
N VAL A 275 5.95 -10.90 7.38
CA VAL A 275 6.51 -10.07 6.30
C VAL A 275 6.64 -8.63 6.76
N ARG A 276 5.59 -8.09 7.38
CA ARG A 276 5.62 -6.72 7.94
C ARG A 276 6.67 -6.59 9.05
N ARG A 277 6.78 -7.59 9.93
CA ARG A 277 7.80 -7.64 10.99
C ARG A 277 9.22 -7.72 10.43
N TRP A 278 9.43 -8.54 9.40
CA TRP A 278 10.71 -8.69 8.73
C TRP A 278 11.13 -7.40 8.01
N LEU A 279 10.21 -6.79 7.27
CA LEU A 279 10.44 -5.52 6.58
C LEU A 279 10.68 -4.38 7.57
N ALA A 280 9.94 -4.34 8.68
CA ALA A 280 10.17 -3.40 9.78
C ALA A 280 11.58 -3.56 10.36
N LEU A 281 12.00 -4.78 10.69
CA LEU A 281 13.34 -5.07 11.21
C LEU A 281 14.45 -4.75 10.20
N THR A 282 14.20 -5.01 8.92
CA THR A 282 15.16 -4.72 7.83
C THR A 282 15.34 -3.21 7.69
N ARG A 283 14.24 -2.46 7.76
CA ARG A 283 14.26 -1.00 7.71
C ARG A 283 14.88 -0.38 8.96
N ILE A 284 14.63 -0.95 10.14
CA ILE A 284 15.33 -0.60 11.38
C ILE A 284 16.83 -0.80 11.19
N GLY A 285 17.26 -1.96 10.67
CA GLY A 285 18.68 -2.21 10.39
C GLY A 285 19.29 -1.27 9.36
N MET A 286 18.54 -0.87 8.33
CA MET A 286 18.98 0.13 7.34
C MET A 286 19.08 1.54 7.92
N MET A 287 18.17 1.90 8.83
CA MET A 287 18.18 3.21 9.52
C MET A 287 19.25 3.27 10.61
N GLU A 288 19.56 2.15 11.26
CA GLU A 288 20.55 2.02 12.33
C GLU A 288 21.99 1.85 11.83
N GLY A 289 22.24 1.95 10.52
CA GLY A 289 23.57 1.92 9.89
C GLY A 289 24.58 3.01 10.33
N ALA A 290 24.33 3.68 11.45
CA ALA A 290 25.21 4.66 12.10
C ALA A 290 25.63 4.28 13.53
N LEU A 291 25.17 3.16 14.10
CA LEU A 291 25.61 2.62 15.39
C LEU A 291 26.21 1.23 15.21
N ALA A 292 27.52 1.18 14.98
CA ALA A 292 28.29 -0.05 14.72
C ALA A 292 28.24 -1.12 15.84
N ASP A 293 27.58 -0.85 16.97
CA ASP A 293 27.54 -1.74 18.14
C ASP A 293 26.17 -2.42 18.40
N ALA A 294 25.11 -2.12 17.63
CA ALA A 294 23.81 -2.79 17.77
C ALA A 294 23.72 -4.18 17.07
N ASP A 295 24.85 -4.70 16.61
CA ASP A 295 24.92 -5.47 15.37
C ASP A 295 24.73 -7.00 15.53
N SER A 296 24.67 -7.56 16.75
CA SER A 296 24.48 -9.02 16.94
C SER A 296 23.04 -9.43 17.25
N VAL A 297 22.33 -8.65 18.08
CA VAL A 297 20.94 -8.95 18.50
C VAL A 297 19.95 -8.70 17.37
N LEU A 298 20.11 -7.60 16.61
CA LEU A 298 19.26 -7.32 15.47
C LEU A 298 19.46 -8.34 14.35
N ARG A 299 20.70 -8.75 14.07
CA ARG A 299 21.01 -9.83 13.11
C ARG A 299 20.41 -11.16 13.55
N ALA A 300 20.51 -11.52 14.83
CA ALA A 300 19.89 -12.73 15.35
C ALA A 300 18.35 -12.69 15.22
N ARG A 301 17.72 -11.53 15.46
CA ARG A 301 16.27 -11.34 15.28
C ARG A 301 15.84 -11.35 13.82
N LEU A 302 16.59 -10.70 12.93
CA LEU A 302 16.36 -10.76 11.48
C LEU A 302 16.47 -12.19 10.95
N THR A 303 17.47 -12.93 11.44
CA THR A 303 17.65 -14.35 11.12
C THR A 303 16.47 -15.17 11.65
N ALA A 304 16.08 -15.01 12.91
CA ALA A 304 14.95 -15.73 13.50
C ALA A 304 13.61 -15.40 12.84
N VAL A 305 13.35 -14.13 12.49
CA VAL A 305 12.13 -13.74 11.75
C VAL A 305 12.20 -14.23 10.32
N GLY A 306 13.38 -14.27 9.69
CA GLY A 306 13.58 -14.92 8.39
C GLY A 306 13.26 -16.41 8.42
N GLU A 307 13.75 -17.13 9.43
CA GLU A 307 13.44 -18.56 9.64
C GLU A 307 11.96 -18.80 9.93
N GLN A 308 11.32 -17.94 10.73
CA GLN A 308 9.87 -17.98 10.98
C GLN A 308 9.08 -17.67 9.71
N LEU A 309 9.55 -16.71 8.91
CA LEU A 309 8.95 -16.35 7.64
C LEU A 309 9.04 -17.54 6.70
N ASP A 310 10.20 -18.18 6.56
CA ASP A 310 10.38 -19.37 5.73
C ASP A 310 9.49 -20.53 6.19
N ALA A 311 9.40 -20.78 7.50
CA ALA A 311 8.54 -21.80 8.08
C ALA A 311 7.04 -21.49 7.86
N GLN A 312 6.62 -20.24 8.00
CA GLN A 312 5.22 -19.84 7.82
C GLN A 312 4.81 -19.69 6.37
N ILE A 313 5.73 -19.30 5.48
CA ILE A 313 5.54 -19.39 4.04
C ILE A 313 5.29 -20.87 3.69
N ALA A 314 6.14 -21.78 4.16
CA ALA A 314 5.96 -23.21 3.94
C ALA A 314 4.60 -23.70 4.50
N ALA A 315 4.20 -23.25 5.69
CA ALA A 315 2.93 -23.62 6.31
C ALA A 315 1.69 -22.99 5.64
N ALA A 316 1.81 -21.79 5.06
CA ALA A 316 0.71 -21.05 4.45
C ALA A 316 0.34 -21.57 3.06
N TYR A 317 1.31 -22.14 2.34
CA TYR A 317 1.08 -22.85 1.09
C TYR A 317 0.90 -24.36 1.36
N CYS A 318 -0.22 -24.69 2.00
CA CYS A 318 -0.51 -26.02 2.53
C CYS A 318 -1.28 -26.94 1.59
N TRP A 319 -1.82 -26.42 0.49
CA TRP A 319 -2.67 -27.20 -0.40
C TRP A 319 -2.13 -27.25 -1.81
N ARG A 320 -2.21 -28.45 -2.40
CA ARG A 320 -1.98 -28.74 -3.80
C ARG A 320 -3.30 -29.18 -4.42
N ALA A 321 -3.81 -28.44 -5.40
CA ALA A 321 -4.85 -28.96 -6.30
C ALA A 321 -4.23 -29.34 -7.64
N ALA A 322 -4.56 -30.53 -8.14
CA ALA A 322 -4.23 -30.98 -9.48
C ALA A 322 -5.46 -31.63 -10.14
N ARG A 323 -5.74 -31.31 -11.40
CA ARG A 323 -6.83 -31.93 -12.15
C ARG A 323 -6.36 -33.23 -12.80
N ARG A 324 -7.05 -34.34 -12.53
CA ARG A 324 -6.86 -35.64 -13.20
C ARG A 324 -8.07 -35.95 -14.08
N SER A 325 -7.99 -37.03 -14.86
CA SER A 325 -9.10 -37.50 -15.70
C SER A 325 -10.40 -37.75 -14.94
N SER A 326 -10.33 -38.04 -13.63
CA SER A 326 -11.47 -38.31 -12.75
C SER A 326 -11.98 -37.10 -11.96
N GLY A 327 -11.40 -35.90 -12.11
CA GLY A 327 -11.78 -34.69 -11.36
C GLY A 327 -10.60 -33.99 -10.68
N TRP A 328 -10.89 -33.07 -9.76
CA TRP A 328 -9.88 -32.40 -8.94
C TRP A 328 -9.40 -33.29 -7.80
N HIS A 329 -8.08 -33.39 -7.66
CA HIS A 329 -7.43 -34.04 -6.52
C HIS A 329 -6.76 -32.96 -5.71
N VAL A 330 -7.18 -32.83 -4.46
CA VAL A 330 -6.66 -31.84 -3.51
C VAL A 330 -5.91 -32.59 -2.43
N ASP A 331 -4.61 -32.36 -2.34
CA ASP A 331 -3.74 -32.97 -1.36
C ASP A 331 -3.16 -31.89 -0.45
N ALA A 332 -3.10 -32.16 0.85
CA ALA A 332 -2.31 -31.37 1.76
C ALA A 332 -0.81 -31.65 1.50
N LEU A 333 -0.01 -30.59 1.40
CA LEU A 333 1.44 -30.73 1.30
C LEU A 333 2.03 -30.96 2.71
N PRO A 334 2.99 -31.88 2.87
CA PRO A 334 3.55 -32.21 4.19
C PRO A 334 4.12 -30.96 4.89
N PRO A 335 3.83 -30.73 6.19
CA PRO A 335 4.21 -29.51 6.91
C PRO A 335 5.73 -29.30 7.02
N ALA A 336 6.53 -30.37 6.92
CA ALA A 336 7.95 -30.39 7.31
C ALA A 336 8.96 -30.04 6.19
N ILE A 337 8.51 -29.70 4.98
CA ILE A 337 9.40 -29.38 3.84
C ILE A 337 9.33 -27.88 3.49
N SER A 338 10.46 -27.33 3.04
CA SER A 338 10.60 -25.91 2.70
C SER A 338 9.66 -25.49 1.56
N LEU A 339 9.32 -24.20 1.44
CA LEU A 339 8.50 -23.72 0.31
C LEU A 339 9.11 -24.10 -1.04
N ARG A 340 10.44 -23.97 -1.17
CA ARG A 340 11.16 -24.34 -2.39
C ARG A 340 10.96 -25.82 -2.72
N GLU A 341 11.12 -26.72 -1.75
CA GLU A 341 10.88 -28.15 -1.94
C GLU A 341 9.41 -28.45 -2.23
N ARG A 342 8.46 -27.70 -1.65
CA ARG A 342 7.02 -27.83 -1.96
C ARG A 342 6.70 -27.42 -3.38
N ILE A 343 7.25 -26.30 -3.83
CA ILE A 343 7.12 -25.82 -5.21
C ILE A 343 7.74 -26.83 -6.17
N ILE A 344 8.91 -27.36 -5.84
CA ILE A 344 9.59 -28.40 -6.62
C ILE A 344 8.75 -29.68 -6.65
N GLN A 345 8.25 -30.19 -5.52
CA GLN A 345 7.42 -31.39 -5.46
C GLN A 345 6.08 -31.19 -6.18
N ALA A 346 5.46 -30.01 -6.04
CA ALA A 346 4.26 -29.63 -6.75
C ALA A 346 4.49 -29.65 -8.26
N ALA A 347 5.61 -29.07 -8.72
CA ALA A 347 6.01 -29.06 -10.13
C ALA A 347 6.40 -30.45 -10.65
N GLN A 348 7.13 -31.24 -9.87
CA GLN A 348 7.58 -32.59 -10.21
C GLN A 348 6.43 -33.59 -10.29
N VAL A 349 5.42 -33.49 -9.42
CA VAL A 349 4.21 -34.34 -9.53
C VAL A 349 3.36 -33.93 -10.72
N GLY A 350 3.28 -32.62 -11.02
CA GLY A 350 2.69 -32.15 -12.28
C GLY A 350 3.40 -32.72 -13.51
N SER A 351 4.72 -32.89 -13.44
CA SER A 351 5.55 -33.50 -14.49
C SER A 351 5.50 -35.05 -14.50
N SER A 352 5.45 -35.73 -13.36
CA SER A 352 5.44 -37.19 -13.24
C SER A 352 4.07 -37.81 -13.57
N ALA A 353 2.97 -37.18 -13.11
CA ALA A 353 1.61 -37.53 -13.56
C ALA A 353 1.42 -37.31 -15.08
N TYR A 354 2.36 -36.60 -15.72
CA TYR A 354 2.37 -36.26 -17.13
C TYR A 354 3.21 -37.23 -18.00
N TYR A 355 4.19 -37.95 -17.42
CA TYR A 355 5.04 -38.92 -18.16
C TYR A 355 4.71 -40.40 -17.91
N ALA A 356 3.72 -40.73 -17.07
CA ALA A 356 3.25 -42.11 -16.97
C ALA A 356 2.56 -42.52 -18.29
N PRO A 357 3.01 -43.58 -19.00
CA PRO A 357 2.37 -44.02 -20.23
C PRO A 357 0.91 -44.41 -19.95
N LYS A 358 0.00 -43.97 -20.84
CA LYS A 358 -1.38 -44.44 -20.83
C LYS A 358 -1.38 -45.95 -21.10
N ASN A 359 -1.73 -46.76 -20.10
CA ASN A 359 -2.22 -48.11 -20.35
C ASN A 359 -3.70 -48.06 -20.71
#